data_AF-A0A9X0A5T5-F1
#
_entry.id   AF-A0A9X0A5T5-F1
#
_cell.length_a   1.000
_cell.length_b   1.000
_cell.length_c   1.000
_cell.angle_alpha   90.00
_cell.angle_beta   90.00
_cell.angle_gamma   90.00
#
_symmetry.space_group_name_H-M   'P 1'
#
loop_
_entity.id
_entity.type
_entity.pdbx_description
1 polymer ?
#
loop_
_entity_poly.entity_id
_entity_poly.type
_entity_poly.pdbx_seq_one_letter_code
_entity_poly.pdbx_strand_id
1 'polypeptide(L)'
;MPTNMSASPRSSLMDRKVKICISGLEAGQAVTLHASVVSEANEIFESHAHYVANKEGLIDNASDMSHGGSFTGVEQMGFLWSMMQAPGQRKGIRLAKKDVTKPYTIQLNCFDGHVSPEDGFVNRRGGCVETLFLPPGSGPFPGVIDMFGTAGGLIEFKASLLASHGFAALALAYFAYDDLPKYLPYCELEYFEEAADWFIKHPAVISHGIGVMGVSKGAEIALMMAVHRKDVVKAIVPVSTSLVISATAFKLRGQLTGVYF
;
A
#
# COMPACT_ATOMS: atom_id res chain seq x y z
N MET A 1 15.87 13.18 32.98
CA MET A 1 16.62 12.20 32.13
C MET A 1 16.71 12.80 30.73
N PRO A 2 17.63 12.40 29.85
CA PRO A 2 17.49 12.76 28.44
C PRO A 2 16.24 12.10 27.85
N THR A 3 15.43 12.86 27.11
CA THR A 3 14.26 12.31 26.40
C THR A 3 14.71 11.29 25.38
N ASN A 4 14.16 10.08 25.44
CA ASN A 4 14.49 8.98 24.55
C ASN A 4 13.22 8.46 23.88
N MET A 5 13.28 8.25 22.56
CA MET A 5 12.20 7.71 21.76
C MET A 5 12.61 6.40 21.10
N SER A 6 11.71 5.42 21.12
CA SER A 6 11.93 4.10 20.52
C SER A 6 10.70 3.62 19.76
N ALA A 7 10.94 2.82 18.71
CA ALA A 7 9.92 2.11 17.96
C ALA A 7 10.21 0.60 18.03
N SER A 8 9.18 -0.20 18.29
CA SER A 8 9.26 -1.64 18.49
C SER A 8 8.19 -2.37 17.67
N PRO A 9 8.56 -3.29 16.76
CA PRO A 9 9.93 -3.54 16.27
C PRO A 9 10.50 -2.32 15.51
N ARG A 10 11.84 -2.19 15.46
CA ARG A 10 12.53 -1.08 14.77
C ARG A 10 12.44 -1.15 13.23
N SER A 11 12.23 -2.36 12.70
CA SER A 11 11.97 -2.62 11.28
C SER A 11 10.85 -3.65 11.19
N SER A 12 9.95 -3.47 10.23
CA SER A 12 8.71 -4.23 10.13
C SER A 12 8.16 -4.19 8.71
N LEU A 13 7.31 -5.16 8.37
CA LEU A 13 6.37 -5.02 7.25
C LEU A 13 5.32 -3.95 7.60
N MET A 14 4.86 -3.22 6.57
CA MET A 14 3.94 -2.08 6.69
C MET A 14 2.57 -2.46 7.27
N ASP A 15 2.17 -3.72 7.16
CA ASP A 15 0.90 -4.29 7.63
C ASP A 15 0.94 -4.78 9.09
N ARG A 16 2.08 -4.65 9.78
CA ARG A 16 2.26 -5.09 11.17
C ARG A 16 2.24 -3.92 12.14
N LYS A 17 1.77 -4.21 13.36
CA LYS A 17 1.72 -3.23 14.45
C LYS A 17 3.13 -2.81 14.89
N VAL A 18 3.32 -1.50 15.06
CA VAL A 18 4.50 -0.89 15.66
C VAL A 18 4.07 -0.14 16.91
N LYS A 19 4.82 -0.29 18.00
CA LYS A 19 4.65 0.45 19.25
C LYS A 19 5.76 1.50 19.38
N ILE A 20 5.37 2.76 19.57
CA ILE A 20 6.24 3.91 19.74
C ILE A 20 6.16 4.34 21.21
N CYS A 21 7.32 4.42 21.86
CA CYS A 21 7.44 4.86 23.25
C CYS A 21 8.37 6.05 23.38
N ILE A 22 7.98 7.03 24.20
CA ILE A 22 8.85 8.08 24.72
C ILE A 22 9.10 7.82 26.21
N SER A 23 10.30 8.14 26.67
CA SER A 23 10.68 8.10 28.08
C SER A 23 11.58 9.27 28.45
N GLY A 24 11.59 9.64 29.73
CA GLY A 24 12.44 10.70 30.27
C GLY A 24 11.84 12.11 30.19
N LEU A 25 10.54 12.21 29.90
CA LEU A 25 9.76 13.44 29.98
C LEU A 25 9.48 13.83 31.44
N GLU A 26 9.00 15.05 31.67
CA GLU A 26 8.44 15.45 32.97
C GLU A 26 7.03 14.88 33.16
N ALA A 27 6.63 14.64 34.40
CA ALA A 27 5.31 14.11 34.73
C ALA A 27 4.20 15.09 34.31
N GLY A 28 3.29 14.67 33.43
CA GLY A 28 2.26 15.56 32.88
C GLY A 28 2.76 16.49 31.76
N GLN A 29 3.98 16.32 31.24
CA GLN A 29 4.49 17.12 30.13
C GLN A 29 3.65 16.89 28.86
N ALA A 30 3.12 17.97 28.30
CA ALA A 30 2.45 17.97 27.01
C ALA A 30 3.49 17.91 25.88
N VAL A 31 3.35 17.00 24.93
CA VAL A 31 4.26 16.87 23.77
C VAL A 31 3.49 16.59 22.48
N THR A 32 4.13 16.90 21.35
CA THR A 32 3.67 16.49 20.03
C THR A 32 4.63 15.47 19.46
N LEU A 33 4.12 14.26 19.26
CA LEU A 33 4.77 13.27 18.42
C LEU A 33 4.47 13.57 16.97
N HIS A 34 5.48 13.45 16.13
CA HIS A 34 5.39 13.66 14.69
C HIS A 34 6.09 12.51 13.97
N ALA A 35 5.46 11.99 12.92
CA ALA A 35 6.01 10.98 12.03
C ALA A 35 5.98 11.48 10.59
N SER A 36 7.09 11.39 9.88
CA SER A 36 7.13 11.66 8.44
C SER A 36 7.82 10.55 7.65
N VAL A 37 7.44 10.45 6.39
CA VAL A 37 8.08 9.62 5.38
C VAL A 37 8.27 10.46 4.12
N VAL A 38 9.45 10.34 3.52
CA VAL A 38 9.70 10.84 2.18
C VAL A 38 9.49 9.68 1.19
N SER A 39 8.60 9.91 0.23
CA SER A 39 8.20 9.00 -0.82
C SER A 39 9.26 8.92 -1.93
N GLU A 40 9.03 7.99 -2.84
CA GLU A 40 9.91 7.78 -3.98
C GLU A 40 9.83 8.88 -5.05
N ALA A 41 8.70 9.56 -5.24
CA ALA A 41 8.61 10.72 -6.15
C ALA A 41 9.02 12.05 -5.48
N ASN A 42 9.91 11.94 -4.48
CA ASN A 42 10.39 12.98 -3.58
C ASN A 42 9.37 13.52 -2.56
N GLU A 43 8.06 13.29 -2.68
CA GLU A 43 7.06 13.93 -1.79
C GLU A 43 7.18 13.52 -0.33
N ILE A 44 6.63 14.34 0.57
CA ILE A 44 6.55 14.02 2.00
C ILE A 44 5.12 13.79 2.41
N PHE A 45 4.95 12.76 3.22
CA PHE A 45 3.75 12.48 3.95
C PHE A 45 4.09 12.51 5.44
N GLU A 46 3.28 13.21 6.21
CA GLU A 46 3.50 13.47 7.64
C GLU A 46 2.19 13.33 8.42
N SER A 47 2.32 12.96 9.68
CA SER A 47 1.26 12.97 10.67
C SER A 47 1.82 13.44 12.00
N HIS A 48 0.95 14.00 12.84
CA HIS A 48 1.31 14.34 14.21
C HIS A 48 0.17 14.06 15.16
N ALA A 49 0.50 13.86 16.43
CA ALA A 49 -0.47 13.62 17.48
C ALA A 49 0.02 14.16 18.83
N HIS A 50 -0.92 14.70 19.59
CA HIS A 50 -0.69 15.36 20.88
C HIS A 50 -0.87 14.37 22.03
N TYR A 51 0.12 14.27 22.91
CA TYR A 51 0.11 13.38 24.07
C TYR A 51 0.47 14.14 25.35
N VAL A 52 0.17 13.56 26.50
CA VAL A 52 0.58 14.05 27.81
C VAL A 52 1.27 12.91 28.54
N ALA A 53 2.49 13.13 29.02
CA ALA A 53 3.27 12.12 29.70
C ALA A 53 2.62 11.68 31.02
N ASN A 54 2.71 10.39 31.34
CA ASN A 54 2.23 9.85 32.60
C ASN A 54 3.09 10.30 33.80
N LYS A 55 2.79 9.80 35.00
CA LYS A 55 3.50 10.21 36.24
C LYS A 55 4.97 9.79 36.25
N GLU A 56 5.31 8.80 35.45
CA GLU A 56 6.63 8.21 35.28
C GLU A 56 7.43 8.89 34.15
N GLY A 57 6.87 9.89 33.47
CA GLY A 57 7.53 10.59 32.36
C GLY A 57 7.59 9.76 31.07
N LEU A 58 6.61 8.87 30.88
CA LEU A 58 6.49 7.95 29.74
C LEU A 58 5.26 8.26 28.88
N ILE A 59 5.36 7.90 27.60
CA ILE A 59 4.24 7.82 26.65
C ILE A 59 4.37 6.51 25.87
N ASP A 60 3.26 5.79 25.70
CA ASP A 60 3.11 4.57 24.91
C ASP A 60 1.91 4.72 23.96
N ASN A 61 2.17 4.82 22.66
CA ASN A 61 1.11 5.03 21.66
C ASN A 61 0.12 3.85 21.53
N ALA A 62 0.41 2.69 22.13
CA ALA A 62 -0.47 1.53 22.14
C ALA A 62 -1.50 1.54 23.27
N SER A 63 -1.32 2.38 24.30
CA SER A 63 -2.22 2.50 25.47
C SER A 63 -2.72 3.92 25.68
N ASP A 64 -1.92 4.92 25.33
CA ASP A 64 -2.17 6.31 25.69
C ASP A 64 -2.98 7.02 24.62
N MET A 65 -3.85 7.94 25.06
CA MET A 65 -4.79 8.63 24.19
C MET A 65 -4.12 9.83 23.50
N SER A 66 -4.22 9.92 22.17
CA SER A 66 -3.96 11.17 21.45
C SER A 66 -5.08 12.17 21.70
N HIS A 67 -4.70 13.40 22.07
CA HIS A 67 -5.59 14.52 22.39
C HIS A 67 -5.89 15.44 21.19
N GLY A 68 -5.19 15.27 20.05
CA GLY A 68 -5.34 16.13 18.87
C GLY A 68 -4.23 15.90 17.85
N GLY A 69 -4.32 16.58 16.70
CA GLY A 69 -3.44 16.40 15.55
C GLY A 69 -4.13 15.68 14.39
N SER A 70 -3.39 14.86 13.64
CA SER A 70 -3.91 14.04 12.52
C SER A 70 -4.90 12.95 12.96
N PHE A 71 -4.91 12.59 14.24
CA PHE A 71 -5.83 11.62 14.85
C PHE A 71 -6.02 11.88 16.35
N THR A 72 -7.07 11.29 16.93
CA THR A 72 -7.37 11.30 18.38
C THR A 72 -7.72 9.88 18.86
N GLY A 73 -7.69 9.64 20.16
CA GLY A 73 -7.96 8.30 20.72
C GLY A 73 -6.70 7.43 20.88
N VAL A 74 -6.89 6.18 21.29
CA VAL A 74 -5.80 5.20 21.48
C VAL A 74 -5.54 4.48 20.16
N GLU A 75 -4.77 5.13 19.29
CA GLU A 75 -4.58 4.72 17.90
C GLU A 75 -3.12 4.30 17.64
N GLN A 76 -2.77 3.06 17.98
CA GLN A 76 -1.41 2.52 17.87
C GLN A 76 -0.78 2.70 16.47
N MET A 77 -1.59 2.63 15.40
CA MET A 77 -1.13 2.80 14.02
C MET A 77 -1.48 4.18 13.44
N GLY A 78 -1.99 5.10 14.26
CA GLY A 78 -2.43 6.44 13.87
C GLY A 78 -1.39 7.16 13.02
N PHE A 79 -0.13 7.14 13.44
CA PHE A 79 0.96 7.80 12.72
C PHE A 79 1.19 7.31 11.29
N LEU A 80 0.81 6.07 10.95
CA LEU A 80 1.00 5.53 9.60
C LEU A 80 -0.25 5.69 8.73
N TRP A 81 -1.45 5.44 9.28
CA TRP A 81 -2.69 5.53 8.47
C TRP A 81 -3.18 6.98 8.27
N SER A 82 -2.86 7.89 9.20
CA SER A 82 -3.31 9.30 9.13
C SER A 82 -2.36 10.22 8.36
N MET A 83 -1.29 9.69 7.77
CA MET A 83 -0.29 10.51 7.05
C MET A 83 -0.92 11.29 5.90
N MET A 84 -0.82 12.61 6.00
CA MET A 84 -1.25 13.56 4.97
C MET A 84 -0.05 14.09 4.20
N GLN A 85 -0.28 14.55 2.99
CA GLN A 85 0.73 15.26 2.22
C GLN A 85 1.07 16.58 2.93
N ALA A 86 2.35 16.78 3.31
CA ALA A 86 2.82 18.01 3.94
C ALA A 86 2.47 19.28 3.10
N PRO A 87 2.31 20.47 3.71
CA PRO A 87 2.00 21.73 3.04
C PRO A 87 3.03 22.16 1.98
N GLY A 88 2.67 23.15 1.15
CA GLY A 88 3.52 23.65 0.06
C GLY A 88 3.69 22.70 -1.15
N GLN A 89 3.12 21.50 -1.09
CA GLN A 89 3.27 20.46 -2.11
C GLN A 89 2.13 20.45 -3.16
N ARG A 90 2.40 19.90 -4.35
CA ARG A 90 1.36 19.68 -5.40
C ARG A 90 0.26 18.76 -4.86
N LYS A 91 -0.95 19.29 -4.73
CA LYS A 91 -2.13 18.59 -4.20
C LYS A 91 -2.51 17.35 -5.03
N GLY A 92 -3.11 16.37 -4.34
CA GLY A 92 -3.70 15.17 -4.96
C GLY A 92 -2.73 14.01 -5.19
N ILE A 93 -1.52 14.07 -4.60
CA ILE A 93 -0.53 12.99 -4.70
C ILE A 93 -0.80 11.95 -3.61
N ARG A 94 -0.59 10.67 -3.93
CA ARG A 94 -0.72 9.53 -3.01
C ARG A 94 0.68 8.99 -2.67
N LEU A 95 0.86 8.54 -1.43
CA LEU A 95 2.04 7.78 -1.04
C LEU A 95 1.99 6.43 -1.77
N ALA A 96 2.91 6.22 -2.71
CA ALA A 96 2.99 5.02 -3.55
C ALA A 96 4.39 4.42 -3.47
N LYS A 97 4.45 3.13 -3.13
CA LYS A 97 5.68 2.36 -3.06
C LYS A 97 5.85 1.55 -4.35
N LYS A 98 6.90 1.87 -5.08
CA LYS A 98 7.33 1.32 -6.37
C LYS A 98 8.58 0.45 -6.23
N ASP A 99 9.54 0.80 -5.37
CA ASP A 99 10.69 -0.07 -5.06
C ASP A 99 10.55 -0.66 -3.67
N VAL A 100 9.86 -1.80 -3.62
CA VAL A 100 9.58 -2.54 -2.39
C VAL A 100 10.81 -3.28 -1.82
N THR A 101 11.93 -3.34 -2.54
CA THR A 101 13.19 -3.92 -2.01
C THR A 101 13.82 -3.01 -0.96
N LYS A 102 13.51 -1.71 -1.02
CA LYS A 102 13.91 -0.71 -0.02
C LYS A 102 12.75 -0.46 0.95
N PRO A 103 12.96 -0.42 2.28
CA PRO A 103 11.91 0.01 3.20
C PRO A 103 11.57 1.50 3.01
N TYR A 104 10.42 1.94 3.50
CA TYR A 104 10.25 3.35 3.86
C TYR A 104 10.91 3.60 5.22
N THR A 105 11.70 4.66 5.31
CA THR A 105 12.23 5.14 6.59
C THR A 105 11.23 6.14 7.17
N ILE A 106 10.55 5.76 8.25
CA ILE A 106 9.73 6.68 9.03
C ILE A 106 10.66 7.46 9.97
N GLN A 107 10.72 8.78 9.80
CA GLN A 107 11.37 9.67 10.76
C GLN A 107 10.37 10.02 11.85
N LEU A 108 10.77 9.85 13.12
CA LEU A 108 9.96 10.23 14.28
C LEU A 108 10.64 11.38 15.02
N ASN A 109 9.86 12.41 15.35
CA ASN A 109 10.30 13.59 16.10
C ASN A 109 9.38 13.80 17.32
N CYS A 110 9.91 14.34 18.42
CA CYS A 110 9.14 14.80 19.56
C CYS A 110 9.37 16.30 19.72
N PHE A 111 8.28 17.06 19.83
CA PHE A 111 8.29 18.49 20.10
C PHE A 111 7.65 18.75 21.46
N ASP A 112 8.14 19.77 22.17
CA ASP A 112 7.55 20.22 23.43
C ASP A 112 6.24 20.97 23.18
N GLY A 113 5.23 20.74 24.02
CA GLY A 113 3.89 21.28 23.86
C GLY A 113 3.04 20.63 22.76
N HIS A 114 1.79 21.07 22.65
CA HIS A 114 0.85 20.67 21.59
C HIS A 114 0.94 21.67 20.43
N VAL A 115 1.64 21.29 19.35
CA VAL A 115 2.00 22.17 18.22
C VAL A 115 1.49 21.62 16.89
N SER A 116 0.89 22.48 16.07
CA SER A 116 0.39 22.14 14.73
C SER A 116 0.82 23.23 13.74
N PRO A 117 2.02 23.11 13.11
CA PRO A 117 2.53 24.13 12.19
C PRO A 117 1.73 24.18 10.88
N GLU A 118 1.42 25.39 10.38
CA GLU A 118 0.69 25.57 9.11
C GLU A 118 1.51 25.16 7.87
N ASP A 119 2.85 25.24 7.96
CA ASP A 119 3.81 24.91 6.89
C ASP A 119 4.28 23.44 6.90
N GLY A 120 3.87 22.65 7.90
CA GLY A 120 4.32 21.27 8.11
C GLY A 120 5.73 21.14 8.68
N PHE A 121 6.31 19.93 8.60
CA PHE A 121 7.49 19.58 9.39
C PHE A 121 8.79 19.26 8.60
N VAL A 122 8.78 18.82 7.31
CA VAL A 122 9.99 18.29 6.61
C VAL A 122 10.12 18.68 5.11
N ASN A 123 11.28 18.45 4.46
CA ASN A 123 11.59 18.68 3.03
C ASN A 123 12.16 17.43 2.24
N ARG A 124 11.97 17.38 0.90
CA ARG A 124 11.77 16.21 -0.02
C ARG A 124 12.99 15.48 -0.70
N ARG A 125 13.08 14.11 -0.83
CA ARG A 125 13.89 13.26 -1.84
C ARG A 125 13.74 11.66 -1.89
N GLY A 126 13.29 11.08 -3.03
CA GLY A 126 13.71 9.82 -3.77
C GLY A 126 13.51 8.37 -3.22
N GLY A 127 13.39 7.26 -4.01
CA GLY A 127 13.08 7.05 -5.47
C GLY A 127 13.58 5.74 -6.16
N CYS A 128 12.71 4.79 -6.64
CA CYS A 128 12.98 3.70 -7.65
C CYS A 128 11.69 2.93 -8.17
N VAL A 129 11.76 1.67 -8.71
CA VAL A 129 10.83 0.98 -9.71
C VAL A 129 10.90 -0.61 -9.71
N GLU A 130 10.19 -1.45 -10.55
CA GLU A 130 8.91 -2.25 -10.35
C GLU A 130 9.07 -3.82 -10.78
N THR A 131 8.22 -4.87 -10.43
CA THR A 131 8.64 -6.33 -10.13
C THR A 131 7.61 -7.57 -10.14
N LEU A 132 8.09 -8.86 -10.14
CA LEU A 132 7.39 -10.12 -9.70
C LEU A 132 7.94 -10.63 -8.33
N PHE A 133 7.07 -11.11 -7.42
CA PHE A 133 7.49 -11.55 -6.08
C PHE A 133 7.35 -13.05 -5.81
N LEU A 134 8.38 -13.65 -5.19
CA LEU A 134 8.40 -15.02 -4.69
C LEU A 134 8.68 -15.05 -3.18
N PRO A 135 7.99 -15.89 -2.39
CA PRO A 135 8.31 -16.11 -0.98
C PRO A 135 9.68 -16.80 -0.80
N PRO A 136 10.32 -16.66 0.37
CA PRO A 136 11.47 -17.48 0.72
C PRO A 136 11.07 -18.95 0.91
N GLY A 137 11.82 -19.87 0.29
CA GLY A 137 11.60 -21.32 0.39
C GLY A 137 11.86 -22.05 -0.92
N SER A 138 11.66 -23.37 -0.94
CA SER A 138 11.82 -24.20 -2.15
C SER A 138 10.63 -24.16 -3.11
N GLY A 139 9.48 -23.66 -2.67
CA GLY A 139 8.22 -23.75 -3.41
C GLY A 139 7.75 -25.19 -3.67
N PRO A 140 6.81 -25.40 -4.60
CA PRO A 140 6.02 -24.36 -5.27
C PRO A 140 5.04 -23.68 -4.31
N PHE A 141 4.67 -22.44 -4.60
CA PHE A 141 3.80 -21.59 -3.78
C PHE A 141 2.42 -21.42 -4.44
N PRO A 142 1.34 -21.20 -3.67
CA PRO A 142 0.07 -20.78 -4.25
C PRO A 142 0.24 -19.46 -5.02
N GLY A 143 -0.21 -19.41 -6.27
CA GLY A 143 -0.07 -18.21 -7.12
C GLY A 143 -1.21 -17.22 -6.95
N VAL A 144 -0.91 -15.92 -6.87
CA VAL A 144 -1.88 -14.82 -6.95
C VAL A 144 -1.43 -13.79 -7.99
N ILE A 145 -2.33 -13.42 -8.90
CA ILE A 145 -2.17 -12.20 -9.72
C ILE A 145 -2.82 -11.04 -8.97
N ASP A 146 -2.11 -9.92 -8.83
CA ASP A 146 -2.64 -8.68 -8.27
C ASP A 146 -2.75 -7.58 -9.32
N MET A 147 -3.91 -6.93 -9.39
CA MET A 147 -4.20 -5.84 -10.32
C MET A 147 -4.74 -4.60 -9.60
N PHE A 148 -4.27 -3.43 -10.01
CA PHE A 148 -4.81 -2.14 -9.59
C PHE A 148 -5.90 -1.61 -10.54
N GLY A 149 -6.44 -0.43 -10.23
CA GLY A 149 -7.49 0.22 -11.04
C GLY A 149 -6.95 1.13 -12.13
N THR A 150 -7.78 2.08 -12.57
CA THR A 150 -7.49 3.07 -13.64
C THR A 150 -6.40 4.11 -13.32
N ALA A 151 -5.53 3.86 -12.34
CA ALA A 151 -4.33 4.66 -12.11
C ALA A 151 -3.26 4.40 -13.19
N GLY A 152 -3.19 3.18 -13.74
CA GLY A 152 -2.12 2.76 -14.64
C GLY A 152 -0.78 2.55 -13.92
N GLY A 153 0.24 2.15 -14.66
CA GLY A 153 1.52 1.74 -14.07
C GLY A 153 1.48 0.34 -13.44
N LEU A 154 2.61 -0.15 -12.93
CA LEU A 154 2.62 -1.27 -11.99
C LEU A 154 2.53 -0.73 -10.56
N ILE A 155 1.78 -1.44 -9.71
CA ILE A 155 1.62 -1.08 -8.30
C ILE A 155 1.91 -2.32 -7.45
N GLU A 156 3.06 -2.27 -6.79
CA GLU A 156 3.84 -3.42 -6.32
C GLU A 156 3.53 -3.88 -4.90
N PHE A 157 3.11 -2.91 -4.07
CA PHE A 157 3.13 -3.05 -2.61
C PHE A 157 2.18 -4.13 -2.10
N LYS A 158 1.13 -4.47 -2.85
CA LYS A 158 0.18 -5.52 -2.46
C LYS A 158 0.69 -6.90 -2.82
N ALA A 159 1.25 -7.07 -4.02
CA ALA A 159 1.86 -8.34 -4.45
C ALA A 159 3.09 -8.72 -3.59
N SER A 160 3.96 -7.77 -3.29
CA SER A 160 5.10 -8.00 -2.39
C SER A 160 4.69 -8.38 -0.97
N LEU A 161 3.63 -7.75 -0.42
CA LEU A 161 3.05 -8.19 0.85
C LEU A 161 2.47 -9.62 0.74
N LEU A 162 1.71 -9.94 -0.30
CA LEU A 162 1.21 -11.32 -0.53
C LEU A 162 2.36 -12.34 -0.57
N ALA A 163 3.50 -12.01 -1.18
CA ALA A 163 4.68 -12.89 -1.17
C ALA A 163 5.34 -13.03 0.21
N SER A 164 5.35 -11.97 1.03
CA SER A 164 5.78 -12.09 2.43
C SER A 164 4.89 -13.01 3.28
N HIS A 165 3.65 -13.28 2.84
CA HIS A 165 2.70 -14.21 3.45
C HIS A 165 2.59 -15.57 2.72
N GLY A 166 3.57 -15.91 1.85
CA GLY A 166 3.71 -17.27 1.30
C GLY A 166 3.09 -17.53 -0.07
N PHE A 167 2.63 -16.50 -0.78
CA PHE A 167 2.11 -16.60 -2.15
C PHE A 167 3.17 -16.26 -3.19
N ALA A 168 3.30 -17.01 -4.28
CA ALA A 168 3.92 -16.43 -5.48
C ALA A 168 2.97 -15.32 -5.96
N ALA A 169 3.46 -14.09 -6.12
CA ALA A 169 2.60 -12.92 -6.32
C ALA A 169 3.07 -12.07 -7.50
N LEU A 170 2.31 -12.15 -8.59
CA LEU A 170 2.53 -11.36 -9.80
C LEU A 170 1.72 -10.07 -9.71
N ALA A 171 2.37 -8.92 -9.49
CA ALA A 171 1.75 -7.65 -9.83
C ALA A 171 1.61 -7.60 -11.37
N LEU A 172 0.45 -7.18 -11.88
CA LEU A 172 0.18 -7.10 -13.32
C LEU A 172 -0.27 -5.68 -13.70
N ALA A 173 0.61 -4.97 -14.41
CA ALA A 173 0.26 -3.77 -15.16
C ALA A 173 -0.49 -4.18 -16.43
N TYR A 174 -1.34 -3.30 -16.96
CA TYR A 174 -2.08 -3.56 -18.19
C TYR A 174 -2.30 -2.32 -19.06
N PHE A 175 -1.84 -1.14 -18.61
CA PHE A 175 -1.72 0.10 -19.39
C PHE A 175 -0.85 1.12 -18.64
N ALA A 176 -0.41 2.16 -19.36
CA ALA A 176 0.41 3.28 -18.86
C ALA A 176 1.69 2.85 -18.12
N TYR A 177 2.33 1.78 -18.61
CA TYR A 177 3.64 1.30 -18.16
C TYR A 177 4.46 0.83 -19.36
N ASP A 178 5.75 1.16 -19.37
CA ASP A 178 6.75 0.74 -20.37
C ASP A 178 6.24 0.74 -21.83
N ASP A 179 6.10 -0.44 -22.45
CA ASP A 179 5.62 -0.64 -23.83
C ASP A 179 4.09 -0.86 -23.94
N LEU A 180 3.38 -0.97 -22.82
CA LEU A 180 1.93 -1.12 -22.78
C LEU A 180 1.20 0.15 -23.26
N PRO A 181 -0.07 0.04 -23.72
CA PRO A 181 -0.84 1.18 -24.20
C PRO A 181 -0.87 2.35 -23.21
N LYS A 182 -0.59 3.58 -23.66
CA LYS A 182 -0.55 4.79 -22.81
C LYS A 182 -1.89 5.13 -22.14
N TYR A 183 -2.99 4.65 -22.72
CA TYR A 183 -4.35 4.82 -22.26
C TYR A 183 -5.07 3.48 -22.38
N LEU A 184 -6.19 3.32 -21.67
CA LEU A 184 -6.99 2.10 -21.66
C LEU A 184 -8.31 2.30 -22.46
N PRO A 185 -8.30 2.15 -23.80
CA PRO A 185 -9.51 2.30 -24.61
C PRO A 185 -10.51 1.15 -24.38
N TYR A 186 -9.99 -0.05 -24.13
CA TYR A 186 -10.71 -1.25 -23.74
C TYR A 186 -9.75 -2.17 -22.97
N CYS A 187 -10.31 -3.10 -22.18
CA CYS A 187 -9.57 -4.20 -21.58
C CYS A 187 -9.60 -5.41 -22.53
N GLU A 188 -8.49 -5.71 -23.19
CA GLU A 188 -8.36 -6.91 -24.05
C GLU A 188 -8.19 -8.14 -23.16
N LEU A 189 -9.19 -9.04 -23.11
CA LEU A 189 -9.21 -10.09 -22.10
C LEU A 189 -8.07 -11.09 -22.30
N GLU A 190 -7.74 -11.38 -23.57
CA GLU A 190 -6.67 -12.26 -24.00
C GLU A 190 -5.32 -11.94 -23.33
N TYR A 191 -5.00 -10.66 -23.11
CA TYR A 191 -3.78 -10.24 -22.39
C TYR A 191 -3.71 -10.82 -20.97
N PHE A 192 -4.83 -10.83 -20.26
CA PHE A 192 -4.91 -11.37 -18.90
C PHE A 192 -4.98 -12.91 -18.90
N GLU A 193 -5.54 -13.51 -19.95
CA GLU A 193 -5.50 -14.95 -20.17
C GLU A 193 -4.05 -15.44 -20.40
N GLU A 194 -3.27 -14.74 -21.23
CA GLU A 194 -1.85 -14.99 -21.47
C GLU A 194 -1.01 -14.83 -20.19
N ALA A 195 -1.24 -13.76 -19.41
CA ALA A 195 -0.58 -13.57 -18.12
C ALA A 195 -0.86 -14.72 -17.13
N ALA A 196 -2.11 -15.19 -17.07
CA ALA A 196 -2.50 -16.33 -16.24
C ALA A 196 -1.86 -17.65 -16.74
N ASP A 197 -1.81 -17.85 -18.05
CA ASP A 197 -1.20 -19.03 -18.68
C ASP A 197 0.33 -19.06 -18.56
N TRP A 198 1.00 -17.91 -18.52
CA TRP A 198 2.41 -17.81 -18.19
C TRP A 198 2.64 -18.13 -16.71
N PHE A 199 1.84 -17.52 -15.84
CA PHE A 199 2.04 -17.58 -14.40
C PHE A 199 1.78 -18.97 -13.80
N ILE A 200 0.71 -19.67 -14.23
CA ILE A 200 0.44 -21.05 -13.76
C ILE A 200 1.51 -22.07 -14.21
N LYS A 201 2.26 -21.77 -15.29
CA LYS A 201 3.36 -22.60 -15.79
C LYS A 201 4.71 -22.27 -15.12
N HIS A 202 4.79 -21.21 -14.32
CA HIS A 202 6.03 -20.82 -13.65
C HIS A 202 6.42 -21.88 -12.59
N PRO A 203 7.66 -22.37 -12.53
CA PRO A 203 8.04 -23.52 -11.70
C PRO A 203 7.90 -23.30 -10.19
N ALA A 204 7.88 -22.04 -9.75
CA ALA A 204 7.63 -21.67 -8.36
C ALA A 204 6.13 -21.54 -8.00
N VAL A 205 5.21 -21.81 -8.94
CA VAL A 205 3.75 -21.67 -8.76
C VAL A 205 3.10 -23.07 -8.76
N ILE A 206 2.12 -23.29 -7.88
CA ILE A 206 1.33 -24.53 -7.86
C ILE A 206 0.46 -24.59 -9.13
N SER A 207 0.72 -25.60 -9.97
CA SER A 207 0.11 -25.75 -11.30
C SER A 207 -1.37 -26.14 -11.31
N HIS A 208 -2.04 -26.25 -10.15
CA HIS A 208 -3.47 -26.58 -10.08
C HIS A 208 -4.38 -25.38 -10.37
N GLY A 209 -3.83 -24.16 -10.34
CA GLY A 209 -4.56 -22.92 -10.55
C GLY A 209 -4.09 -21.78 -9.66
N ILE A 210 -4.63 -20.59 -9.91
CA ILE A 210 -4.21 -19.34 -9.27
C ILE A 210 -5.40 -18.58 -8.66
N GLY A 211 -5.10 -17.73 -7.69
CA GLY A 211 -5.99 -16.66 -7.24
C GLY A 211 -5.81 -15.39 -8.08
N VAL A 212 -6.84 -14.55 -8.15
CA VAL A 212 -6.76 -13.20 -8.75
C VAL A 212 -7.32 -12.17 -7.78
N MET A 213 -6.49 -11.23 -7.35
CA MET A 213 -6.86 -10.08 -6.53
C MET A 213 -6.92 -8.83 -7.40
N GLY A 214 -7.97 -8.02 -7.22
CA GLY A 214 -8.16 -6.82 -8.02
C GLY A 214 -8.80 -5.71 -7.22
N VAL A 215 -8.47 -4.46 -7.51
CA VAL A 215 -9.14 -3.28 -6.95
C VAL A 215 -9.67 -2.36 -8.05
N SER A 216 -10.89 -1.84 -7.88
CA SER A 216 -11.57 -0.99 -8.87
C SER A 216 -11.61 -1.68 -10.25
N LYS A 217 -11.04 -1.10 -11.31
CA LYS A 217 -11.06 -1.75 -12.64
C LYS A 217 -10.34 -3.10 -12.67
N GLY A 218 -9.27 -3.29 -11.87
CA GLY A 218 -8.63 -4.59 -11.67
C GLY A 218 -9.58 -5.64 -11.08
N ALA A 219 -10.58 -5.22 -10.30
CA ALA A 219 -11.61 -6.10 -9.76
C ALA A 219 -12.65 -6.51 -10.81
N GLU A 220 -13.04 -5.61 -11.72
CA GLU A 220 -13.84 -5.98 -12.90
C GLU A 220 -13.08 -6.97 -13.80
N ILE A 221 -11.78 -6.76 -14.00
CA ILE A 221 -10.94 -7.68 -14.77
C ILE A 221 -10.87 -9.05 -14.08
N ALA A 222 -10.67 -9.11 -12.76
CA ALA A 222 -10.67 -10.35 -11.99
C ALA A 222 -12.00 -11.13 -12.12
N LEU A 223 -13.15 -10.43 -12.13
CA LEU A 223 -14.46 -11.04 -12.40
C LEU A 223 -14.54 -11.63 -13.82
N MET A 224 -14.08 -10.90 -14.84
CA MET A 224 -14.04 -11.41 -16.22
C MET A 224 -13.13 -12.63 -16.36
N MET A 225 -11.94 -12.61 -15.75
CA MET A 225 -11.04 -13.78 -15.72
C MET A 225 -11.71 -15.00 -15.05
N ALA A 226 -12.45 -14.81 -13.95
CA ALA A 226 -13.19 -15.90 -13.30
C ALA A 226 -14.34 -16.48 -14.14
N VAL A 227 -14.94 -15.68 -15.04
CA VAL A 227 -15.96 -16.16 -15.98
C VAL A 227 -15.34 -16.94 -17.13
N HIS A 228 -14.24 -16.44 -17.70
CA HIS A 228 -13.67 -16.94 -18.96
C HIS A 228 -12.55 -17.98 -18.79
N ARG A 229 -11.79 -17.95 -17.69
CA ARG A 229 -10.66 -18.87 -17.39
C ARG A 229 -10.85 -19.71 -16.13
N LYS A 230 -12.02 -20.37 -16.01
CA LYS A 230 -12.37 -21.29 -14.89
C LYS A 230 -11.43 -22.51 -14.77
N ASP A 231 -10.77 -22.86 -15.87
CA ASP A 231 -9.71 -23.85 -15.96
C ASP A 231 -8.49 -23.47 -15.08
N VAL A 232 -8.14 -22.19 -15.01
CA VAL A 232 -6.95 -21.67 -14.31
C VAL A 232 -7.29 -20.90 -13.02
N VAL A 233 -8.29 -20.02 -13.04
CA VAL A 233 -8.68 -19.19 -11.89
C VAL A 233 -9.51 -19.99 -10.90
N LYS A 234 -9.05 -20.08 -9.64
CA LYS A 234 -9.69 -20.88 -8.57
C LYS A 234 -10.32 -20.04 -7.46
N ALA A 235 -9.85 -18.81 -7.28
CA ALA A 235 -10.41 -17.86 -6.33
C ALA A 235 -10.25 -16.42 -6.85
N ILE A 236 -11.17 -15.53 -6.48
CA ILE A 236 -11.03 -14.10 -6.73
C ILE A 236 -11.27 -13.29 -5.46
N VAL A 237 -10.56 -12.16 -5.36
CA VAL A 237 -10.75 -11.15 -4.30
C VAL A 237 -10.99 -9.79 -4.98
N PRO A 238 -12.24 -9.51 -5.40
CA PRO A 238 -12.61 -8.24 -6.03
C PRO A 238 -12.90 -7.16 -4.97
N VAL A 239 -12.08 -6.11 -4.94
CA VAL A 239 -12.21 -4.98 -4.00
C VAL A 239 -12.80 -3.76 -4.71
N SER A 240 -13.93 -3.24 -4.21
CA SER A 240 -14.60 -2.04 -4.74
C SER A 240 -14.90 -2.12 -6.25
N THR A 241 -15.47 -3.24 -6.68
CA THR A 241 -15.86 -3.50 -8.07
C THR A 241 -17.27 -3.01 -8.40
N SER A 242 -17.57 -2.89 -9.70
CA SER A 242 -18.93 -2.86 -10.23
C SER A 242 -19.34 -4.27 -10.68
N LEU A 243 -20.65 -4.58 -10.62
CA LEU A 243 -21.25 -5.78 -11.23
C LEU A 243 -21.69 -5.56 -12.69
N VAL A 244 -21.62 -4.32 -13.18
CA VAL A 244 -21.80 -3.94 -14.58
C VAL A 244 -20.49 -3.37 -15.15
N ILE A 245 -20.20 -3.66 -16.41
CA ILE A 245 -18.99 -3.16 -17.07
C ILE A 245 -19.05 -1.64 -17.15
N SER A 246 -18.16 -0.96 -16.42
CA SER A 246 -18.19 0.48 -16.22
C SER A 246 -16.99 1.18 -16.86
N ALA A 247 -17.22 2.38 -17.40
CA ALA A 247 -16.29 3.32 -18.04
C ALA A 247 -15.47 2.83 -19.26
N THR A 248 -15.08 1.56 -19.31
CA THR A 248 -14.17 0.97 -20.29
C THR A 248 -14.68 -0.42 -20.67
N ALA A 249 -14.90 -0.65 -21.97
CA ALA A 249 -15.36 -1.94 -22.48
C ALA A 249 -14.32 -3.04 -22.31
N PHE A 250 -14.76 -4.29 -22.31
CA PHE A 250 -13.88 -5.44 -22.54
C PHE A 250 -13.92 -5.80 -24.03
N LYS A 251 -12.77 -6.22 -24.57
CA LYS A 251 -12.65 -6.87 -25.87
C LYS A 251 -12.43 -8.35 -25.60
N LEU A 252 -13.28 -9.19 -26.18
CA LEU A 252 -13.25 -10.64 -26.07
C LEU A 252 -13.36 -11.22 -27.48
N ARG A 253 -12.33 -11.92 -27.95
CA ARG A 253 -12.27 -12.60 -29.26
C ARG A 253 -12.63 -11.67 -30.42
N GLY A 254 -12.16 -10.42 -30.33
CA GLY A 254 -12.44 -9.36 -31.30
C GLY A 254 -13.79 -8.64 -31.14
N GLN A 255 -14.67 -9.06 -30.24
CA GLN A 255 -15.96 -8.40 -29.96
C GLN A 255 -15.86 -7.51 -28.72
N LEU A 256 -16.45 -6.31 -28.78
CA LEU A 256 -16.53 -5.39 -27.63
C LEU A 256 -17.81 -5.60 -26.83
N THR A 257 -17.70 -5.54 -25.51
CA THR A 257 -18.86 -5.51 -24.61
C THR A 257 -19.55 -4.15 -24.62
N GLY A 258 -20.82 -4.11 -24.23
CA GLY A 258 -21.46 -2.86 -23.81
C GLY A 258 -20.77 -2.24 -22.58
N VAL A 259 -21.01 -0.94 -22.38
CA VAL A 259 -20.56 -0.17 -21.21
C VAL A 259 -21.76 0.58 -20.65
N TYR A 260 -21.88 0.60 -19.33
CA TYR A 260 -22.89 1.38 -18.61
C TYR A 260 -22.23 2.61 -17.96
N PHE A 261 -22.98 3.71 -17.91
CA PHE A 261 -22.61 5.01 -17.35
C PHE A 261 -23.61 5.41 -16.26
#